data_AF-A0A6V7USV6-F1
#
_entry.id   AF-A0A6V7USV6-F1
#
_cell.length_a   1.000
_cell.length_b   1.000
_cell.length_c   1.000
_cell.angle_alpha   90.00
_cell.angle_beta   90.00
_cell.angle_gamma   90.00
#
_symmetry.space_group_name_H-M   'P 1'
#
loop_
_entity.id
_entity.type
_entity.pdbx_description
1 polymer ?
#
loop_
_entity_poly.entity_id
_entity_poly.type
_entity_poly.pdbx_seq_one_letter_code
_entity_poly.pdbx_strand_id
1 'polypeptide(L)'
;MDSFNIDNINSFNFLFQILSDFVCAFLLSLSFGLVDFNYTKIVNSFLRSFSRKTREEFSLDRLNEQMIQLKNQMSMLSPTADFAKYYKNERLLNKLKEEKEKLDKTIFSKSIISSVKINIAV
;
A
#
# COMPACT_ATOMS: atom_id res chain seq x y z
N MET A 1 48.09 49.72 24.98
CA MET A 1 46.67 50.14 24.84
C MET A 1 45.96 49.13 23.93
N ASP A 2 46.22 47.84 24.14
CA ASP A 2 46.09 46.81 23.09
C ASP A 2 45.17 45.65 23.51
N SER A 3 44.87 45.52 24.80
CA SER A 3 43.93 44.53 25.34
C SER A 3 42.49 44.77 24.90
N PHE A 4 42.07 46.04 24.81
CA PHE A 4 40.71 46.41 24.42
C PHE A 4 40.35 46.03 22.98
N ASN A 5 41.35 45.94 22.09
CA ASN A 5 41.15 45.62 20.68
C ASN A 5 41.04 44.10 20.45
N ILE A 6 41.78 43.31 21.24
CA ILE A 6 41.75 41.84 21.20
C ILE A 6 40.41 41.30 21.73
N ASP A 7 39.88 41.89 22.80
CA ASP A 7 38.59 41.50 23.38
C ASP A 7 37.42 41.77 22.43
N ASN A 8 37.50 42.86 21.66
CA ASN A 8 36.48 43.23 20.68
C ASN A 8 36.49 42.29 19.45
N ILE A 9 37.68 41.88 19.00
CA ILE A 9 37.84 40.90 17.90
C ILE A 9 37.34 39.51 18.32
N ASN A 10 37.64 39.07 19.53
CA ASN A 10 37.16 37.80 20.06
C ASN A 10 35.64 37.78 20.24
N SER A 11 35.06 38.91 20.68
CA SER A 11 33.61 39.10 20.78
C SER A 11 32.92 39.03 19.40
N PHE A 12 33.49 39.67 18.38
CA PHE A 12 32.97 39.60 17.01
C PHE A 12 33.04 38.19 16.41
N ASN A 13 34.15 37.47 16.63
CA ASN A 13 34.29 36.08 16.18
C ASN A 13 33.27 35.15 16.85
N PHE A 14 33.01 35.35 18.14
CA PHE A 14 32.01 34.57 18.87
C PHE A 14 30.59 34.83 18.36
N LEU A 15 30.24 36.09 18.09
CA LEU A 15 28.96 36.46 17.47
C LEU A 15 28.80 35.84 16.07
N PHE A 16 29.87 35.84 15.27
CA PHE A 16 29.85 35.26 13.93
C PHE A 16 29.69 33.74 13.96
N GLN A 17 30.32 33.09 14.94
CA GLN A 17 30.23 31.65 15.14
C GLN A 17 28.82 31.23 15.58
N ILE A 18 28.20 31.98 16.51
CA ILE A 18 26.80 31.77 16.89
C ILE A 18 25.88 31.95 15.67
N LEU A 19 26.09 32.99 14.86
CA LEU A 19 25.27 33.24 13.69
C LEU A 19 25.40 32.10 12.66
N SER A 20 26.62 31.60 12.45
CA SER A 20 26.90 30.45 11.59
C SER A 20 26.19 29.18 12.06
N ASP A 21 26.22 28.91 13.37
CA ASP A 21 25.56 27.72 13.94
C ASP A 21 24.04 27.79 13.79
N PHE A 22 23.44 28.98 13.95
CA PHE A 22 22.01 29.19 13.70
C PHE A 22 21.64 28.97 12.22
N VAL A 23 22.46 29.44 11.28
CA VAL A 23 22.24 29.24 9.85
C VAL A 23 22.36 27.75 9.49
N CYS A 24 23.35 27.04 10.05
CA CYS A 24 23.50 25.60 9.86
C CYS A 24 22.31 24.82 10.43
N ALA A 25 21.85 25.14 11.65
CA ALA A 25 20.69 24.50 12.25
C ALA A 25 19.40 24.76 11.44
N PHE A 26 19.24 25.96 10.88
CA PHE A 26 18.12 26.32 10.02
C PHE A 26 18.15 25.58 8.68
N LEU A 27 19.31 25.46 8.03
CA LEU A 27 19.44 24.70 6.79
C LEU A 27 19.18 23.20 7.01
N LEU A 28 19.64 22.65 8.14
CA LEU A 28 19.35 21.27 8.52
C LEU A 28 17.85 21.07 8.76
N SER A 29 17.19 21.94 9.52
CA SER A 29 15.75 21.81 9.77
C SER A 29 14.92 21.96 8.49
N LEU A 30 15.33 22.83 7.57
CA LEU A 30 14.70 22.97 6.25
C LEU A 30 14.87 21.71 5.41
N SER A 31 16.05 21.08 5.45
CA SER A 31 16.32 19.84 4.72
C SER A 31 15.50 18.67 5.26
N PHE A 32 15.38 18.51 6.58
CA PHE A 32 14.53 17.49 7.19
C PHE A 32 13.04 17.74 6.92
N GLY A 33 12.57 19.00 7.00
CA GLY A 33 11.18 19.34 6.67
C GLY A 33 10.81 19.10 5.20
N LEU A 34 11.75 19.32 4.27
CA LEU A 34 11.58 18.99 2.86
C LEU A 34 11.62 17.48 2.59
N VAL A 35 12.43 16.73 3.33
CA VAL A 35 12.47 15.26 3.27
C VAL A 35 11.14 14.68 3.74
N ASP A 36 10.57 15.15 4.84
CA ASP A 36 9.25 14.69 5.31
C ASP A 36 8.13 15.00 4.29
N PHE A 37 8.16 16.18 3.66
CA PHE A 37 7.16 16.55 2.66
C PHE A 37 7.24 15.70 1.38
N ASN A 38 8.45 15.35 0.94
CA ASN A 38 8.67 14.50 -0.21
C ASN A 38 8.43 13.02 0.09
N TYR A 39 8.86 12.52 1.26
CA TYR A 39 8.60 11.16 1.69
C TYR A 39 7.11 10.90 1.75
N THR A 40 6.33 11.80 2.36
CA THR A 40 4.88 11.65 2.47
C THR A 40 4.18 11.61 1.10
N LYS A 41 4.60 12.45 0.14
CA LYS A 41 4.02 12.44 -1.22
C LYS A 41 4.38 11.21 -2.03
N ILE A 42 5.65 10.79 -1.98
CA ILE A 42 6.15 9.64 -2.74
C ILE A 42 5.59 8.36 -2.15
N VAL A 43 5.67 8.18 -0.83
CA VAL A 43 5.19 6.99 -0.13
C VAL A 43 3.68 6.86 -0.21
N ASN A 44 2.90 7.94 -0.05
CA ASN A 44 1.45 7.84 -0.21
C ASN A 44 1.05 7.49 -1.64
N SER A 45 1.79 7.97 -2.65
CA SER A 45 1.51 7.61 -4.05
C SER A 45 1.87 6.16 -4.34
N PHE A 46 3.00 5.67 -3.81
CA PHE A 46 3.41 4.27 -3.92
C PHE A 46 2.48 3.33 -3.15
N LEU A 47 2.13 3.66 -1.91
CA LEU A 47 1.17 2.90 -1.11
C LEU A 47 -0.21 2.90 -1.76
N ARG A 48 -0.67 4.00 -2.35
CA ARG A 48 -1.94 4.03 -3.09
C ARG A 48 -1.90 3.20 -4.37
N SER A 49 -0.74 3.07 -5.00
CA SER A 49 -0.55 2.23 -6.19
C SER A 49 -0.51 0.74 -5.83
N PHE A 50 0.18 0.36 -4.76
CA PHE A 50 0.19 -1.02 -4.23
C PHE A 50 -1.10 -1.41 -3.51
N SER A 51 -1.77 -0.47 -2.83
CA SER A 51 -3.06 -0.66 -2.15
C SER A 51 -4.25 -0.56 -3.09
N ARG A 52 -4.05 -0.23 -4.37
CA ARG A 52 -5.03 -0.54 -5.42
C ARG A 52 -5.03 -2.05 -5.65
N LYS A 53 -5.46 -2.82 -4.64
CA LYS A 53 -6.10 -4.10 -4.89
C LYS A 53 -7.15 -3.82 -5.95
N THR A 54 -6.97 -4.40 -7.11
CA THR A 54 -7.89 -4.20 -8.22
C THR A 54 -9.28 -4.61 -7.74
N ARG A 55 -10.34 -3.90 -8.16
CA ARG A 55 -11.74 -4.24 -7.82
C ARG A 55 -12.05 -5.74 -7.99
N GLU A 56 -11.32 -6.37 -8.91
CA GLU A 56 -11.34 -7.78 -9.25
C GLU A 56 -10.75 -8.70 -8.16
N GLU A 57 -9.67 -8.29 -7.48
CA GLU A 57 -9.11 -9.01 -6.32
C GLU A 57 -10.05 -8.91 -5.11
N PHE A 58 -10.66 -7.74 -4.88
CA PHE A 58 -11.69 -7.59 -3.84
C PHE A 58 -12.91 -8.48 -4.10
N SER A 59 -13.32 -8.66 -5.36
CA SER A 59 -14.39 -9.60 -5.68
C SER A 59 -13.98 -11.05 -5.48
N LEU A 60 -12.70 -11.41 -5.70
CA LEU A 60 -12.16 -12.74 -5.45
C LEU A 60 -12.18 -13.10 -3.97
N ASP A 61 -11.70 -12.19 -3.11
CA ASP A 61 -11.70 -12.37 -1.66
C ASP A 61 -13.13 -12.57 -1.14
N ARG A 62 -14.08 -11.75 -1.62
CA ARG A 62 -15.50 -11.88 -1.28
C ARG A 62 -16.11 -13.20 -1.76
N LEU A 63 -15.76 -13.67 -2.96
CA LEU A 63 -16.24 -14.95 -3.47
C LEU A 63 -15.72 -16.13 -2.64
N ASN A 64 -14.46 -16.06 -2.22
CA ASN A 64 -13.85 -17.06 -1.34
C ASN A 64 -14.56 -17.10 0.03
N GLU A 65 -14.84 -15.94 0.63
CA GLU A 65 -15.61 -15.88 1.87
C GLU A 65 -16.99 -16.50 1.72
N GLN A 66 -17.71 -16.20 0.63
CA GLN A 66 -19.02 -16.79 0.35
C GLN A 66 -18.94 -18.31 0.19
N MET A 67 -17.91 -18.83 -0.48
CA MET A 67 -17.70 -20.27 -0.60
C MET A 67 -17.41 -20.94 0.76
N ILE A 68 -16.63 -20.29 1.63
CA ILE A 68 -16.33 -20.80 2.98
C ILE A 68 -17.61 -20.82 3.83
N GLN A 69 -18.39 -19.74 3.80
CA GLN A 69 -19.67 -19.68 4.50
C GLN A 69 -20.64 -20.76 4.01
N LEU A 70 -20.74 -20.97 2.71
CA LEU A 70 -21.61 -21.99 2.13
C LEU A 70 -21.15 -23.41 2.50
N LYS A 71 -19.84 -23.67 2.52
CA LYS A 71 -19.26 -24.93 3.00
C LYS A 71 -19.58 -25.18 4.48
N ASN A 72 -19.46 -24.16 5.32
CA ASN A 72 -19.79 -24.26 6.74
C ASN A 72 -21.30 -24.52 6.94
N GLN A 73 -22.17 -23.92 6.12
CA GLN A 73 -23.59 -24.23 6.13
C GLN A 73 -23.88 -25.66 5.68
N MET A 74 -23.15 -26.16 4.67
CA MET A 74 -23.26 -27.55 4.22
C MET A 74 -22.73 -28.54 5.25
N SER A 75 -21.69 -28.24 6.02
CA SER A 75 -21.19 -29.12 7.08
C SER A 75 -22.16 -29.26 8.26
N MET A 76 -23.08 -28.30 8.43
CA MET A 76 -24.15 -28.37 9.43
C MET A 76 -25.39 -29.14 8.93
N LEU A 77 -25.46 -29.42 7.62
CA LEU A 77 -26.56 -30.16 7.00
C LEU A 77 -26.20 -31.64 6.89
N SER A 78 -27.10 -32.53 7.32
CA SER A 78 -26.92 -33.96 7.10
C SER A 78 -27.25 -34.31 5.64
N PRO A 79 -26.33 -34.93 4.88
CA PRO A 79 -26.57 -35.29 3.48
C PRO A 79 -27.75 -36.23 3.26
N THR A 80 -28.10 -37.03 4.28
CA THR A 80 -29.18 -38.03 4.24
C THR A 80 -30.51 -37.49 4.76
N ALA A 81 -30.50 -36.62 5.78
CA ALA A 81 -31.74 -36.05 6.32
C ALA A 81 -32.22 -34.81 5.53
N ASP A 82 -31.29 -33.99 5.03
CA ASP A 82 -31.58 -32.74 4.30
C ASP A 82 -31.08 -32.81 2.85
N PHE A 83 -31.22 -33.97 2.20
CA PHE A 83 -30.68 -34.27 0.87
C PHE A 83 -30.97 -33.17 -0.17
N ALA A 84 -32.22 -32.73 -0.29
CA ALA A 84 -32.61 -31.71 -1.26
C ALA A 84 -31.90 -30.36 -1.03
N LYS A 85 -31.70 -29.99 0.23
CA LYS A 85 -31.04 -28.73 0.62
C LYS A 85 -29.53 -28.83 0.48
N TYR A 86 -28.95 -29.99 0.83
CA TYR A 86 -27.53 -30.28 0.65
C TYR A 86 -27.13 -30.21 -0.84
N TYR A 87 -27.80 -30.93 -1.73
CA TYR A 87 -27.48 -30.92 -3.17
C TYR A 87 -27.78 -29.57 -3.85
N LYS A 88 -28.77 -28.82 -3.36
CA LYS A 88 -29.00 -27.44 -3.82
C LYS A 88 -27.81 -26.53 -3.47
N ASN A 89 -27.29 -26.64 -2.26
CA ASN A 89 -26.10 -25.90 -1.83
C ASN A 89 -24.83 -26.38 -2.55
N GLU A 90 -24.73 -27.67 -2.84
CA GLU A 90 -23.61 -28.23 -3.63
C GLU A 90 -23.58 -27.68 -5.06
N ARG A 91 -24.75 -27.59 -5.72
CA ARG A 91 -24.85 -26.95 -7.05
C ARG A 91 -24.48 -25.48 -7.01
N LEU A 92 -24.88 -24.75 -5.95
CA LEU A 92 -24.49 -23.36 -5.75
C LEU A 92 -22.98 -23.22 -5.53
N LEU A 93 -22.36 -24.13 -4.77
CA LEU A 93 -20.91 -24.17 -4.56
C LEU A 93 -20.15 -24.37 -5.87
N ASN A 94 -20.64 -25.25 -6.74
CA ASN A 94 -20.02 -25.50 -8.05
C ASN A 94 -20.16 -24.29 -8.98
N LYS A 95 -21.29 -23.59 -8.97
CA LYS A 95 -21.45 -22.32 -9.71
C LYS A 95 -20.47 -21.24 -9.23
N LEU A 96 -20.30 -21.09 -7.92
CA LEU A 96 -19.33 -20.14 -7.35
C LEU A 96 -17.89 -20.51 -7.70
N LYS A 97 -17.55 -21.81 -7.74
CA LYS A 97 -16.23 -22.28 -8.23
C LYS A 97 -15.99 -21.91 -9.69
N GLU A 98 -16.98 -22.11 -10.56
CA GLU A 98 -16.87 -21.75 -11.98
C GLU A 98 -16.71 -20.23 -12.17
N GLU A 99 -17.47 -19.43 -11.42
CA GLU A 99 -17.33 -17.96 -11.44
C GLU A 99 -15.94 -17.52 -10.96
N LYS A 100 -15.42 -18.16 -9.91
CA LYS A 100 -14.05 -17.93 -9.43
C LYS A 100 -13.03 -18.24 -10.51
N GLU A 101 -13.12 -19.41 -11.15
CA GLU A 101 -12.17 -19.82 -12.18
C GLU A 101 -12.22 -18.90 -13.42
N LYS A 102 -13.41 -18.42 -13.80
CA LYS A 102 -13.57 -17.43 -14.86
C LYS A 102 -12.96 -16.09 -14.48
N LEU A 103 -13.13 -15.65 -13.24
CA LEU A 103 -12.56 -14.40 -12.74
C LEU A 103 -11.02 -14.49 -12.65
N ASP A 104 -10.46 -15.61 -12.18
CA ASP A 104 -9.02 -15.88 -12.16
C ASP A 104 -8.42 -15.83 -13.58
N LYS A 105 -9.06 -16.47 -14.57
CA LYS A 105 -8.65 -16.41 -15.98
C LYS A 105 -8.73 -14.99 -16.55
N THR A 106 -9.72 -14.20 -16.12
CA THR A 106 -9.88 -12.81 -16.57
C THR A 106 -8.81 -11.90 -15.98
N ILE A 107 -8.47 -12.06 -14.70
CA ILE A 107 -7.40 -11.33 -14.03
C ILE A 107 -6.05 -11.69 -14.64
N PHE A 108 -5.80 -12.98 -14.86
CA PHE A 108 -4.57 -13.47 -15.48
C PHE A 108 -4.40 -12.93 -16.91
N SER A 109 -5.46 -12.98 -17.72
CA SER A 109 -5.39 -12.43 -19.09
C SER A 109 -5.18 -10.90 -19.09
N LYS A 110 -5.82 -10.16 -18.18
CA LYS A 110 -5.57 -8.72 -18.02
C LYS A 110 -4.15 -8.41 -17.53
N SER A 111 -3.58 -9.22 -16.63
CA SER A 111 -2.21 -9.01 -16.15
C SER A 111 -1.17 -9.31 -17.23
N ILE A 112 -1.42 -10.30 -18.09
CA ILE A 112 -0.58 -10.57 -19.27
C ILE A 112 -0.65 -9.40 -20.26
N ILE A 113 -1.86 -8.91 -20.57
CA ILE A 113 -2.02 -7.81 -21.52
C ILE A 113 -1.35 -6.52 -21.02
N SER A 114 -1.40 -6.24 -19.71
CA SER A 114 -0.72 -5.08 -19.13
C SER A 114 0.80 -5.22 -19.17
N SER A 115 1.34 -6.40 -18.88
CA SER A 115 2.78 -6.66 -18.92
C SER A 115 3.35 -6.67 -20.35
N VAL A 116 2.60 -7.16 -21.35
CA VAL A 116 3.00 -7.08 -22.77
C VAL A 116 3.03 -5.64 -23.28
N LYS A 117 2.07 -4.79 -22.88
CA LYS A 117 2.06 -3.36 -23.28
C LYS A 117 3.26 -2.59 -22.75
N ILE A 118 3.80 -2.96 -21.60
CA ILE A 118 4.99 -2.32 -21.03
C ILE A 118 6.24 -2.68 -21.88
N ASN A 119 6.34 -3.91 -22.39
CA ASN A 119 7.49 -4.34 -23.21
C ASN A 119 7.51 -3.76 -24.64
N ILE A 120 6.40 -3.22 -25.15
CA ILE A 120 6.33 -2.61 -26.50
C ILE A 120 6.56 -1.10 -26.45
N ALA A 121 6.40 -0.48 -25.27
CA ALA A 121 6.58 0.96 -25.06
C ALA A 121 8.01 1.36 -24.61
N VAL A 122 8.91 0.37 -24.48
CA VAL A 122 10.36 0.55 -24.27
C VAL A 122 11.05 0.41 -25.62
#